data_AF-X1FN51-F1
#
_entry.id   AF-X1FN51-F1
#
_cell.length_a   1.000
_cell.length_b   1.000
_cell.length_c   1.000
_cell.angle_alpha   90.00
_cell.angle_beta   90.00
_cell.angle_gamma   90.00
#
_symmetry.space_group_name_H-M   'P 1'
#
loop_
_entity.id
_entity.type
_entity.pdbx_description
1 polymer ?
#
loop_
_entity_poly.entity_id
_entity_poly.type
_entity_poly.pdbx_seq_one_letter_code
_entity_poly.pdbx_strand_id
1 'polypeptide(L)'
;MNNNNFKITIDFEPISRRLYYARDENIYQLLINSGIRVRSLCGGLGTCGKCKIMVQKGNKYLNSPTDSEKAVLTPTEINESWRLACQSRIAENQIPLLETLQPPQIRIFLPQELLVEDFKILTSGLNKGVSLNPNIKKLFVEVNKPNLDDPVPDLERVLISLSSKNGIIKDTNTLLVEFEALKKLPKILREENHRITITLYDNNKIIDFEAGNKV
;
A
#
# COMPACT_ATOMS: atom_id res chain seq x y z
N MET A 1 12.94 27.76 -9.03
CA MET A 1 12.09 28.81 -9.67
C MET A 1 10.69 28.20 -9.72
N ASN A 2 9.64 28.62 -9.00
CA ASN A 2 9.33 29.87 -8.31
C ASN A 2 8.65 29.57 -6.97
N ASN A 3 9.23 30.08 -5.87
CA ASN A 3 8.57 30.16 -4.56
C ASN A 3 7.66 31.39 -4.57
N ASN A 4 6.49 31.30 -5.19
CA ASN A 4 5.45 32.30 -5.01
C ASN A 4 4.47 31.78 -3.94
N ASN A 5 4.70 32.26 -2.73
CA ASN A 5 4.04 31.86 -1.49
C ASN A 5 2.62 32.46 -1.41
N PHE A 6 1.77 32.20 -2.41
CA PHE A 6 0.37 32.59 -2.40
C PHE A 6 -0.39 31.67 -1.44
N LYS A 7 -0.76 32.19 -0.26
CA LYS A 7 -1.45 31.39 0.77
C LYS A 7 -2.97 31.33 0.56
N ILE A 8 -3.44 31.29 -0.69
CA ILE A 8 -4.85 31.00 -0.96
C ILE A 8 -5.08 29.53 -0.62
N THR A 9 -5.98 29.30 0.33
CA THR A 9 -6.21 28.02 0.98
C THR A 9 -7.58 27.49 0.59
N ILE A 10 -7.60 26.26 0.10
CA ILE A 10 -8.83 25.56 -0.30
C ILE A 10 -8.96 24.30 0.55
N ASP A 11 -10.09 24.18 1.24
CA ASP A 11 -10.43 22.99 2.02
C ASP A 11 -11.31 22.05 1.21
N PHE A 12 -10.97 20.77 1.24
CA PHE A 12 -11.67 19.69 0.56
C PHE A 12 -12.30 18.72 1.58
N GLU A 13 -13.62 18.60 1.54
CA GLU A 13 -14.42 17.69 2.36
C GLU A 13 -14.99 16.56 1.47
N PRO A 14 -15.20 15.34 1.98
CA PRO A 14 -15.01 14.88 3.35
C PRO A 14 -13.57 14.45 3.69
N ILE A 15 -12.63 14.55 2.75
CA ILE A 15 -11.26 14.05 2.90
C ILE A 15 -10.37 14.84 3.88
N SER A 16 -10.90 15.91 4.49
CA SER A 16 -10.20 16.81 5.43
C SER A 16 -8.82 17.26 4.93
N ARG A 17 -8.69 17.52 3.62
CA ARG A 17 -7.44 17.99 3.01
C ARG A 17 -7.50 19.48 2.76
N ARG A 18 -6.42 20.16 3.15
CA ARG A 18 -6.19 21.58 2.88
C ARG A 18 -5.09 21.71 1.83
N LEU A 19 -5.39 22.33 0.71
CA LEU A 19 -4.43 22.58 -0.36
C LEU A 19 -4.21 24.08 -0.57
N TYR A 20 -3.04 24.40 -1.10
CA TYR A 20 -2.68 25.76 -1.50
C TYR A 20 -2.86 25.88 -3.00
N TYR A 21 -3.54 26.93 -3.42
CA TYR A 21 -3.74 27.21 -4.83
C TYR A 21 -2.41 27.59 -5.50
N ALA A 22 -2.01 26.87 -6.55
CA ALA A 22 -0.99 27.34 -7.46
C ALA A 22 -1.63 28.15 -8.60
N ARG A 23 -0.98 29.25 -9.00
CA ARG A 23 -1.49 30.11 -10.07
C ARG A 23 -1.61 29.30 -11.37
N ASP A 24 -2.62 29.64 -12.19
CA ASP A 24 -2.87 29.09 -13.53
C ASP A 24 -3.35 27.63 -13.60
N GLU A 25 -3.70 27.01 -12.47
CA GLU A 25 -4.32 25.69 -12.46
C GLU A 25 -5.84 25.75 -12.22
N ASN A 26 -6.56 24.74 -12.71
CA ASN A 26 -7.97 24.50 -12.34
C ASN A 26 -8.06 23.59 -11.10
N ILE A 27 -9.24 23.51 -10.49
CA ILE A 27 -9.44 22.68 -9.30
C ILE A 27 -9.09 21.21 -9.56
N TYR A 28 -9.37 20.70 -10.76
CA TYR A 28 -9.01 19.34 -11.16
C TYR A 28 -7.48 19.10 -11.17
N GLN A 29 -6.70 20.02 -11.73
CA GLN A 29 -5.24 19.99 -11.77
C GLN A 29 -4.66 20.10 -10.35
N LEU A 30 -5.19 21.02 -9.54
CA LEU A 30 -4.79 21.16 -8.13
C LEU A 30 -4.94 19.85 -7.37
N LEU A 31 -6.09 19.16 -7.54
CA LEU A 31 -6.35 17.87 -6.91
C LEU A 31 -5.34 16.81 -7.37
N ILE A 32 -5.12 16.67 -8.68
CA ILE A 32 -4.18 15.67 -9.24
C ILE A 32 -2.75 15.94 -8.82
N ASN A 33 -2.29 17.19 -8.93
CA ASN A 33 -0.94 17.61 -8.56
C ASN A 33 -0.66 17.37 -7.07
N SER A 34 -1.71 17.44 -6.24
CA SER A 34 -1.65 17.16 -4.80
C SER A 34 -1.82 15.68 -4.45
N GLY A 35 -1.87 14.79 -5.45
CA GLY A 35 -1.99 13.34 -5.27
C GLY A 35 -3.42 12.84 -5.02
N ILE A 36 -4.44 13.70 -5.17
CA ILE A 36 -5.85 13.32 -5.04
C ILE A 36 -6.37 12.91 -6.42
N ARG A 37 -6.59 11.61 -6.60
CA ARG A 37 -7.09 11.06 -7.87
C ARG A 37 -8.58 11.32 -8.01
N VAL A 38 -8.95 11.98 -9.11
CA VAL A 38 -10.32 12.34 -9.45
C VAL A 38 -10.71 11.76 -10.81
N ARG A 39 -11.96 11.29 -10.93
CA ARG A 39 -12.46 10.69 -12.17
C ARG A 39 -12.50 11.72 -13.28
N SER A 40 -11.85 11.39 -14.39
CA SER A 40 -11.91 12.20 -15.62
C SER A 40 -11.75 11.30 -16.84
N LEU A 41 -12.87 11.04 -17.51
CA LEU A 41 -12.88 10.28 -18.77
C LEU A 41 -12.43 11.14 -19.96
N CYS A 42 -12.73 12.43 -19.91
CA CYS A 42 -12.45 13.38 -21.00
C CYS A 42 -11.11 14.13 -20.84
N GLY A 43 -10.28 13.79 -19.85
CA GLY A 43 -8.99 14.47 -19.63
C GLY A 43 -9.10 15.95 -19.26
N GLY A 44 -10.28 16.43 -18.84
CA GLY A 44 -10.49 17.84 -18.48
C GLY A 44 -11.14 18.70 -19.57
N LEU A 45 -11.61 18.11 -20.67
CA LEU A 45 -12.33 18.82 -21.75
C LEU A 45 -13.75 19.30 -21.37
N GLY A 46 -14.26 18.94 -20.19
CA GLY A 46 -15.57 19.39 -19.72
C GLY A 46 -16.78 18.68 -20.35
N THR A 47 -16.59 17.56 -21.07
CA THR A 47 -17.67 16.87 -21.81
C THR A 47 -18.30 15.70 -21.05
N CYS A 48 -17.59 15.09 -20.09
CA CYS A 48 -18.08 13.85 -19.44
C CYS A 48 -18.88 14.04 -18.14
N GLY A 49 -18.79 15.21 -17.50
CA GLY A 49 -19.45 15.50 -16.22
C GLY A 49 -18.96 14.71 -15.01
N LYS A 50 -17.94 13.85 -15.14
CA LYS A 50 -17.45 12.99 -14.04
C LYS A 50 -16.61 13.71 -12.99
N CYS A 51 -16.10 14.90 -13.32
CA CYS A 51 -15.32 15.73 -12.40
C CYS A 51 -16.19 16.71 -11.58
N LYS A 52 -17.43 16.33 -11.27
CA LYS A 52 -18.42 17.18 -10.60
C LYS A 52 -18.06 17.40 -9.13
N ILE A 53 -18.05 18.65 -8.69
CA ILE A 53 -17.75 19.10 -7.32
C ILE A 53 -18.82 20.08 -6.84
N MET A 54 -19.03 20.17 -5.52
CA MET A 54 -19.94 21.17 -4.94
C MET A 54 -19.14 22.21 -4.17
N VAL A 55 -19.30 23.49 -4.53
CA VAL A 55 -18.57 24.58 -3.88
C VAL A 55 -19.40 25.11 -2.72
N GLN A 56 -19.14 24.60 -1.51
CA GLN A 56 -19.85 24.98 -0.29
C GLN A 56 -19.57 26.43 0.14
N LYS A 57 -18.34 26.91 -0.10
CA LYS A 57 -17.93 28.29 0.22
C LYS A 57 -17.00 28.81 -0.87
N GLY A 58 -17.23 30.05 -1.32
CA GLY A 58 -16.32 30.74 -2.21
C GLY A 58 -16.58 30.56 -3.71
N ASN A 59 -17.77 30.09 -4.12
CA ASN A 59 -18.14 29.96 -5.54
C ASN A 59 -18.02 31.29 -6.30
N LYS A 60 -18.32 32.43 -5.65
CA LYS A 60 -18.17 33.78 -6.21
C LYS A 60 -16.74 34.17 -6.57
N TYR A 61 -15.74 33.46 -6.05
CA TYR A 61 -14.33 33.70 -6.35
C TYR A 61 -13.83 32.90 -7.55
N LEU A 62 -14.65 31.98 -8.06
CA LEU A 62 -14.37 31.20 -9.25
C LEU A 62 -14.82 31.95 -10.50
N ASN A 63 -14.33 31.51 -11.66
CA ASN A 63 -14.86 31.93 -12.95
C ASN A 63 -16.34 31.58 -13.08
N SER A 64 -17.05 32.37 -13.89
CA SER A 64 -18.43 32.09 -14.27
C SER A 64 -18.56 30.69 -14.90
N PRO A 65 -19.71 30.01 -14.74
CA PRO A 65 -19.95 28.71 -15.37
C PRO A 65 -19.69 28.76 -16.87
N THR A 66 -18.80 27.88 -17.33
CA THR A 66 -18.42 27.77 -18.75
C THR A 66 -19.57 27.17 -19.57
N ASP A 67 -19.52 27.32 -20.89
CA ASP A 67 -20.56 26.73 -21.76
C ASP A 67 -20.54 25.19 -21.73
N SER A 68 -19.36 24.59 -21.52
CA SER A 68 -19.24 23.15 -21.26
C SER A 68 -19.93 22.73 -19.96
N GLU A 69 -19.83 23.55 -18.90
CA GLU A 69 -20.57 23.28 -17.65
C GLU A 69 -22.08 23.38 -17.87
N LYS A 70 -22.56 24.40 -18.59
CA LYS A 70 -23.99 24.56 -18.89
C LYS A 70 -24.57 23.45 -19.79
N ALA A 71 -23.73 22.85 -20.64
CA ALA A 71 -24.14 21.74 -21.49
C ALA A 71 -24.29 20.41 -20.72
N VAL A 72 -23.57 20.26 -19.60
CA VAL A 72 -23.48 19.00 -18.85
C VAL A 72 -24.24 19.03 -17.54
N LEU A 73 -24.26 20.18 -16.85
CA LEU A 73 -24.95 20.38 -15.58
C LEU A 73 -26.32 21.00 -15.81
N THR A 74 -27.29 20.63 -14.98
CA THR A 74 -28.61 21.25 -15.05
C THR A 74 -28.58 22.67 -14.45
N PRO A 75 -29.54 23.54 -14.80
CA PRO A 75 -29.64 24.87 -14.19
C PRO A 75 -29.82 24.81 -12.66
N THR A 76 -30.50 23.79 -12.15
CA THR A 76 -30.67 23.57 -10.70
C THR A 76 -29.34 23.24 -10.04
N GLU A 77 -28.55 22.35 -10.64
CA GLU A 77 -27.21 21.99 -10.14
C GLU A 77 -26.29 23.22 -10.08
N ILE A 78 -26.28 24.05 -11.12
CA ILE A 78 -25.48 25.28 -11.15
C ILE A 78 -25.91 26.25 -10.03
N ASN A 79 -27.22 26.40 -9.81
CA ASN A 79 -27.77 27.24 -8.74
C ASN A 79 -27.39 26.72 -7.34
N GLU A 80 -27.30 25.40 -7.18
CA GLU A 80 -26.81 24.73 -5.97
C GLU A 80 -25.27 24.75 -5.84
N SER A 81 -24.57 25.52 -6.69
CA SER A 81 -23.11 25.64 -6.71
C SER A 81 -22.36 24.35 -7.04
N TRP A 82 -22.99 23.45 -7.82
CA TRP A 82 -22.28 22.37 -8.49
C TRP A 82 -21.51 22.89 -9.69
N ARG A 83 -20.27 22.43 -9.80
CA ARG A 83 -19.32 22.86 -10.84
C ARG A 83 -18.55 21.66 -11.37
N LEU A 84 -17.95 21.81 -12.55
CA LEU A 84 -16.97 20.85 -13.05
C LEU A 84 -15.56 21.30 -12.62
N ALA A 85 -14.86 20.45 -11.87
CA ALA A 85 -13.53 20.78 -11.34
C ALA A 85 -12.52 21.14 -12.46
N CYS A 86 -12.65 20.55 -13.64
CA CYS A 86 -11.76 20.86 -14.78
C CYS A 86 -12.04 22.21 -15.45
N GLN A 87 -13.25 22.76 -15.29
CA GLN A 87 -13.64 24.06 -15.84
C GLN A 87 -13.63 25.18 -14.78
N SER A 88 -13.47 24.80 -13.50
CA SER A 88 -13.45 25.70 -12.37
C SER A 88 -12.03 26.19 -12.07
N ARG A 89 -11.83 27.50 -12.13
CA ARG A 89 -10.59 28.20 -11.82
C ARG A 89 -10.89 29.38 -10.90
N ILE A 90 -9.95 29.74 -10.03
CA ILE A 90 -10.05 31.01 -9.31
C ILE A 90 -9.93 32.14 -10.33
N ALA A 91 -10.86 33.08 -10.32
CA ALA A 91 -10.81 34.21 -11.22
C ALA A 91 -9.63 35.13 -10.82
N GLU A 92 -8.79 35.49 -11.78
CA GLU A 92 -7.55 36.23 -11.51
C GLU A 92 -7.78 37.56 -10.77
N ASN A 93 -8.89 38.24 -11.09
CA ASN A 93 -9.31 39.48 -10.43
C ASN A 93 -9.71 39.29 -8.95
N GLN A 94 -9.98 38.07 -8.50
CA GLN A 94 -10.33 37.75 -7.12
C GLN A 94 -9.11 37.40 -6.26
N ILE A 95 -7.96 37.10 -6.87
CA ILE A 95 -6.74 36.70 -6.17
C ILE A 95 -6.31 37.72 -5.10
N PRO A 96 -6.23 39.04 -5.39
CA PRO A 96 -5.81 40.03 -4.38
C PRO A 96 -6.75 40.09 -3.18
N LEU A 97 -8.06 39.92 -3.40
CA LEU A 97 -9.05 39.89 -2.33
C LEU A 97 -8.88 38.63 -1.47
N LEU A 98 -8.68 37.48 -2.09
CA LEU A 98 -8.54 36.20 -1.37
C LEU A 98 -7.32 36.18 -0.44
N GLU A 99 -6.24 36.85 -0.81
CA GLU A 99 -5.03 36.98 0.02
C GLU A 99 -5.28 37.75 1.33
N THR A 100 -6.27 38.66 1.36
CA THR A 100 -6.64 39.41 2.57
C THR A 100 -7.64 38.70 3.48
N LEU A 101 -8.28 37.63 2.98
CA LEU A 101 -9.32 36.91 3.71
C LEU A 101 -8.74 35.85 4.63
N GLN A 102 -9.45 35.56 5.73
CA GLN A 102 -9.08 34.46 6.62
C GLN A 102 -9.27 33.09 5.94
N PRO A 103 -8.32 32.15 6.11
CA PRO A 103 -8.43 30.80 5.57
C PRO A 103 -9.46 29.95 6.34
N PRO A 104 -10.12 28.97 5.67
CA PRO A 104 -10.06 28.70 4.24
C PRO A 104 -10.89 29.71 3.45
N GLN A 105 -10.35 30.18 2.33
CA GLN A 105 -11.06 31.09 1.43
C GLN A 105 -12.16 30.36 0.65
N ILE A 106 -11.89 29.12 0.24
CA ILE A 106 -12.80 28.27 -0.52
C ILE A 106 -12.95 26.93 0.18
N ARG A 107 -14.18 26.39 0.19
CA ARG A 107 -14.48 25.04 0.66
C ARG A 107 -15.23 24.28 -0.43
N ILE A 108 -14.73 23.10 -0.76
CA ILE A 108 -15.24 22.25 -1.83
C ILE A 108 -15.57 20.88 -1.25
N PHE A 109 -16.81 20.46 -1.47
CA PHE A 109 -17.25 19.09 -1.23
C PHE A 109 -16.97 18.23 -2.46
N LEU A 110 -16.30 17.12 -2.23
CA LEU A 110 -15.94 16.09 -3.21
C LEU A 110 -16.90 14.90 -3.01
N PRO A 111 -17.86 14.66 -3.93
CA PRO A 111 -18.70 13.48 -3.89
C PRO A 111 -17.87 12.20 -3.92
N GLN A 112 -18.35 11.12 -3.30
CA GLN A 112 -17.62 9.86 -3.28
C GLN A 112 -17.42 9.29 -4.68
N GLU A 113 -18.37 9.51 -5.59
CA GLU A 113 -18.32 9.04 -6.98
C GLU A 113 -17.25 9.76 -7.80
N LEU A 114 -16.85 10.97 -7.39
CA LEU A 114 -15.79 11.75 -8.02
C LEU A 114 -14.42 11.18 -7.68
N LEU A 115 -14.22 10.82 -6.42
CA LEU A 115 -12.98 10.27 -5.94
C LEU A 115 -12.78 8.93 -6.67
N VAL A 116 -11.67 8.83 -7.41
CA VAL A 116 -11.20 7.51 -7.78
C VAL A 116 -10.66 6.95 -6.48
N GLU A 117 -11.53 6.29 -5.75
CA GLU A 117 -11.07 5.28 -4.82
C GLU A 117 -10.22 4.32 -5.65
N ASP A 118 -8.90 4.39 -5.49
CA ASP A 118 -8.25 3.14 -5.13
C ASP A 118 -9.02 2.73 -3.87
N PHE A 119 -10.05 1.88 -3.97
CA PHE A 119 -10.62 1.24 -2.80
C PHE A 119 -9.47 0.40 -2.21
N LYS A 120 -8.58 1.04 -1.46
CA LYS A 120 -7.75 0.40 -0.46
C LYS A 120 -8.54 0.47 0.85
N ILE A 121 -9.71 -0.17 0.87
CA ILE A 121 -9.90 -1.11 1.97
C ILE A 121 -8.64 -1.99 1.87
N LEU A 122 -7.86 -2.17 2.93
CA LEU A 122 -6.72 -3.08 2.89
C LEU A 122 -7.21 -4.49 2.49
N THR A 123 -7.33 -4.76 1.20
CA THR A 123 -7.71 -6.03 0.58
C THR A 123 -6.54 -6.60 -0.23
N SER A 124 -5.55 -5.77 -0.55
CA SER A 124 -4.25 -6.22 -1.05
C SER A 124 -3.14 -5.41 -0.39
N GLY A 125 -2.20 -6.13 0.23
CA GLY A 125 -1.06 -5.55 0.93
C GLY A 125 -0.24 -4.66 -0.01
N LEU A 126 0.34 -3.60 0.53
CA LEU A 126 1.45 -2.92 -0.11
C LEU A 126 2.52 -3.98 -0.41
N ASN A 127 2.69 -4.36 -1.67
CA ASN A 127 3.91 -5.02 -2.14
C ASN A 127 5.04 -3.98 -2.08
N LYS A 128 5.39 -3.51 -0.87
CA LYS A 128 6.78 -3.18 -0.59
C LYS A 128 7.49 -4.52 -0.82
N GLY A 129 8.45 -4.57 -1.74
CA GLY A 129 9.31 -5.72 -1.92
C GLY A 129 10.13 -5.95 -0.66
N VAL A 130 9.48 -6.46 0.40
CA VAL A 130 10.11 -6.85 1.64
C VAL A 130 10.61 -8.26 1.39
N SER A 131 11.91 -8.46 1.50
CA SER A 131 12.49 -9.80 1.53
C SER A 131 11.90 -10.54 2.73
N LEU A 132 11.09 -11.55 2.48
CA LEU A 132 10.57 -12.42 3.53
C LEU A 132 11.77 -13.16 4.14
N ASN A 133 12.14 -12.79 5.37
CA ASN A 133 13.10 -13.52 6.18
C ASN A 133 12.38 -13.94 7.47
N PRO A 134 11.47 -14.92 7.41
CA PRO A 134 10.72 -15.35 8.57
C PRO A 134 11.66 -15.97 9.61
N ASN A 135 11.39 -15.72 10.89
CA ASN A 135 12.16 -16.29 12.00
C ASN A 135 11.98 -17.81 12.13
N ILE A 136 10.89 -18.35 11.58
CA ILE A 136 10.65 -19.79 11.52
C ILE A 136 10.85 -20.25 10.08
N LYS A 137 11.72 -21.24 9.88
CA LYS A 137 12.01 -21.81 8.56
C LYS A 137 11.91 -23.32 8.63
N LYS A 138 11.31 -23.92 7.61
CA LYS A 138 11.31 -25.38 7.44
C LYS A 138 12.34 -25.78 6.42
N LEU A 139 13.15 -26.77 6.75
CA LEU A 139 14.15 -27.34 5.86
C LEU A 139 13.86 -28.82 5.63
N PHE A 140 13.68 -29.19 4.37
CA PHE A 140 13.58 -30.59 3.98
C PHE A 140 14.98 -31.19 3.82
N VAL A 141 15.21 -32.33 4.46
CA VAL A 141 16.50 -33.01 4.46
C VAL A 141 16.30 -34.50 4.26
N GLU A 142 17.11 -35.07 3.37
CA GLU A 142 17.23 -36.52 3.20
C GLU A 142 18.45 -36.99 4.00
N VAL A 143 18.20 -37.84 4.99
CA VAL A 143 19.18 -38.31 5.96
C VAL A 143 19.63 -39.72 5.58
N ASN A 144 20.92 -39.98 5.69
CA ASN A 144 21.63 -41.09 5.03
C ASN A 144 21.30 -42.55 5.40
N LYS A 145 20.17 -42.96 5.96
CA LYS A 145 19.99 -44.30 6.60
C LYS A 145 21.11 -44.73 7.58
N PRO A 146 20.83 -45.58 8.57
CA PRO A 146 21.87 -46.17 9.40
C PRO A 146 22.60 -47.27 8.61
N ASN A 147 23.92 -47.36 8.76
CA ASN A 147 24.74 -48.46 8.22
C ASN A 147 25.51 -49.14 9.36
N LEU A 148 25.86 -50.42 9.19
CA LEU A 148 26.64 -51.17 10.17
C LEU A 148 28.11 -50.73 10.20
N ASP A 149 28.65 -50.28 9.07
CA ASP A 149 30.05 -49.84 8.97
C ASP A 149 30.28 -48.45 9.59
N ASP A 150 29.21 -47.66 9.75
CA ASP A 150 29.26 -46.29 10.30
C ASP A 150 28.06 -46.01 11.23
N PRO A 151 28.14 -46.46 12.51
CA PRO A 151 27.03 -46.40 13.45
C PRO A 151 26.90 -45.00 14.08
N VAL A 152 26.45 -44.04 13.29
CA VAL A 152 26.27 -42.64 13.73
C VAL A 152 24.89 -42.44 14.40
N PRO A 153 24.82 -41.73 15.54
CA PRO A 153 23.55 -41.41 16.21
C PRO A 153 22.57 -40.61 15.34
N ASP A 154 21.27 -40.76 15.59
CA ASP A 154 20.21 -40.17 14.77
C ASP A 154 20.31 -38.63 14.65
N LEU A 155 20.58 -37.92 15.75
CA LEU A 155 20.77 -36.45 15.70
C LEU A 155 21.99 -36.06 14.87
N GLU A 156 23.11 -36.73 15.08
CA GLU A 156 24.36 -36.44 14.39
C GLU A 156 24.23 -36.64 12.87
N ARG A 157 23.56 -37.73 12.45
CA ARG A 157 23.23 -37.99 11.04
C ARG A 157 22.42 -36.85 10.42
N VAL A 158 21.50 -36.26 11.18
CA VAL A 158 20.71 -35.10 10.73
C VAL A 158 21.58 -33.86 10.58
N LEU A 159 22.45 -33.57 11.56
CA LEU A 159 23.36 -32.42 11.53
C LEU A 159 24.37 -32.49 10.37
N ILE A 160 24.91 -33.67 10.08
CA ILE A 160 25.79 -33.92 8.92
C ILE A 160 25.04 -33.62 7.60
N SER A 161 23.80 -34.12 7.51
CA SER A 161 22.96 -33.94 6.31
C SER A 161 22.56 -32.48 6.09
N LEU A 162 22.37 -31.71 7.18
CA LEU A 162 22.11 -30.27 7.15
C LEU A 162 23.33 -29.45 6.69
N SER A 163 24.51 -29.77 7.22
CA SER A 163 25.77 -29.08 6.90
C SER A 163 26.13 -29.19 5.41
N SER A 164 25.77 -30.32 4.80
CA SER A 164 26.14 -30.63 3.41
C SER A 164 25.22 -29.99 2.35
N LYS A 165 24.01 -29.54 2.72
CA LYS A 165 22.97 -29.15 1.75
C LYS A 165 22.49 -27.70 1.83
N ASN A 166 22.73 -26.96 2.92
CA ASN A 166 22.05 -25.66 3.13
C ASN A 166 22.97 -24.54 3.65
N GLY A 167 23.14 -23.47 2.88
CA GLY A 167 23.86 -22.24 3.29
C GLY A 167 23.13 -21.36 4.33
N ILE A 168 22.10 -21.90 4.99
CA ILE A 168 21.28 -21.21 6.00
C ILE A 168 21.89 -21.37 7.39
N ILE A 169 22.52 -22.52 7.67
CA ILE A 169 23.18 -22.80 8.94
C ILE A 169 24.68 -22.66 8.72
N LYS A 170 25.32 -21.75 9.44
CA LYS A 170 26.76 -21.46 9.30
C LYS A 170 27.64 -22.47 10.04
N ASP A 171 27.15 -22.98 11.17
CA ASP A 171 27.84 -23.96 12.00
C ASP A 171 26.82 -24.82 12.75
N THR A 172 26.80 -26.11 12.47
CA THR A 172 25.89 -27.08 13.11
C THR A 172 26.28 -27.41 14.54
N ASN A 173 27.52 -27.13 14.97
CA ASN A 173 27.96 -27.35 16.36
C ASN A 173 27.37 -26.35 17.36
N THR A 174 26.88 -25.21 16.86
CA THR A 174 26.23 -24.18 17.70
C THR A 174 24.71 -24.31 17.74
N LEU A 175 24.16 -25.32 17.07
CA LEU A 175 22.73 -25.50 16.91
C LEU A 175 22.10 -26.08 18.19
N LEU A 176 21.11 -25.36 18.73
CA LEU A 176 20.34 -25.84 19.87
C LEU A 176 19.21 -26.75 19.40
N VAL A 177 18.96 -27.85 20.11
CA VAL A 177 17.85 -28.76 19.79
C VAL A 177 16.91 -28.84 20.97
N GLU A 178 15.63 -28.55 20.73
CA GLU A 178 14.60 -28.66 21.75
C GLU A 178 14.40 -30.13 22.16
N PHE A 179 14.37 -30.38 23.47
CA PHE A 179 14.32 -31.74 24.01
C PHE A 179 13.08 -32.50 23.56
N GLU A 180 11.92 -31.83 23.49
CA GLU A 180 10.67 -32.45 23.01
C GLU A 180 10.73 -32.81 21.53
N ALA A 181 11.47 -32.06 20.70
CA ALA A 181 11.71 -32.42 19.31
C ALA A 181 12.64 -33.64 19.24
N LEU A 182 13.72 -33.64 20.02
CA LEU A 182 14.72 -34.71 20.04
C LEU A 182 14.11 -36.07 20.42
N LYS A 183 13.16 -36.10 21.36
CA LYS A 183 12.43 -37.33 21.73
C LYS A 183 11.71 -37.98 20.55
N LYS A 184 11.14 -37.17 19.66
CA LYS A 184 10.36 -37.66 18.51
C LYS A 184 11.24 -38.14 17.36
N LEU A 185 12.46 -37.61 17.28
CA LEU A 185 13.35 -37.76 16.13
C LEU A 185 13.56 -39.22 15.67
N PRO A 186 13.89 -40.19 16.57
CA PRO A 186 14.16 -41.56 16.13
C PRO A 186 12.95 -42.20 15.43
N LYS A 187 11.74 -41.93 15.94
CA LYS A 187 10.51 -42.46 15.33
C LYS A 187 10.29 -41.84 13.96
N ILE A 188 10.36 -40.52 13.87
CA ILE A 188 10.13 -39.74 12.65
C ILE A 188 11.07 -40.15 11.51
N LEU A 189 12.37 -40.35 11.79
CA LEU A 189 13.34 -40.77 10.78
C LEU A 189 12.96 -42.09 10.11
N ARG A 190 12.28 -43.00 10.83
CA ARG A 190 11.95 -44.34 10.36
C ARG A 190 10.63 -44.38 9.58
N GLU A 191 9.76 -43.38 9.74
CA GLU A 191 8.43 -43.35 9.11
C GLU A 191 8.49 -43.14 7.59
N GLU A 192 9.32 -42.20 7.11
CA GLU A 192 9.31 -41.74 5.70
C GLU A 192 10.64 -41.97 4.98
N ASN A 193 11.24 -43.15 5.18
CA ASN A 193 12.49 -43.54 4.54
C ASN A 193 13.64 -42.54 4.79
N HIS A 194 13.73 -42.01 6.02
CA HIS A 194 14.74 -41.02 6.44
C HIS A 194 14.67 -39.67 5.73
N ARG A 195 13.52 -39.35 5.13
CA ARG A 195 13.20 -38.03 4.63
C ARG A 195 12.43 -37.29 5.71
N ILE A 196 12.97 -36.15 6.17
CA ILE A 196 12.38 -35.39 7.26
C ILE A 196 12.35 -33.90 6.93
N THR A 197 11.45 -33.19 7.60
CA THR A 197 11.41 -31.73 7.61
C THR A 197 11.78 -31.23 9.01
N ILE A 198 12.67 -30.24 9.07
CA ILE A 198 13.21 -29.67 10.29
C ILE A 198 12.67 -28.26 10.43
N THR A 199 12.06 -27.94 11.57
CA THR A 199 11.60 -26.59 11.86
C THR A 199 12.66 -25.85 12.68
N LEU A 200 13.22 -24.80 12.10
CA LEU A 200 14.22 -23.93 12.70
C LEU A 200 13.59 -22.64 13.20
N TYR A 201 14.01 -22.21 14.39
CA TYR A 201 13.79 -20.88 14.93
C TYR A 201 15.12 -20.10 14.88
N ASP A 202 15.06 -18.88 14.34
CA ASP A 202 16.16 -17.90 14.23
C ASP A 202 17.46 -18.45 13.62
N ASN A 203 17.36 -19.49 12.79
CA ASN A 203 18.47 -20.23 12.18
C ASN A 203 19.48 -20.86 13.16
N ASN A 204 19.19 -20.90 14.47
CA ASN A 204 20.11 -21.42 15.50
C ASN A 204 19.48 -22.48 16.41
N LYS A 205 18.16 -22.68 16.36
CA LYS A 205 17.46 -23.65 17.22
C LYS A 205 16.51 -24.53 16.42
N ILE A 206 16.66 -25.85 16.51
CA ILE A 206 15.65 -26.81 16.05
C ILE A 206 14.56 -26.93 17.11
N ILE A 207 13.32 -26.64 16.71
CA ILE A 207 12.15 -26.69 17.60
C ILE A 207 11.23 -27.87 17.30
N ASP A 208 11.29 -28.47 16.11
CA ASP A 208 10.50 -29.67 15.78
C ASP A 208 11.07 -30.45 14.59
N PHE A 209 10.67 -31.72 14.51
CA PHE A 209 10.92 -32.61 13.38
C PHE A 209 9.58 -33.17 12.86
N GLU A 210 9.48 -33.37 11.55
CA GLU A 210 8.32 -33.98 10.89
C GLU A 210 8.77 -35.01 9.86
N ALA A 211 7.98 -36.08 9.68
CA ALA A 211 8.25 -37.09 8.66
C ALA A 211 7.86 -36.59 7.25
N GLY A 212 8.71 -36.87 6.27
CA GLY A 212 8.51 -36.48 4.87
C GLY A 212 8.78 -35.00 4.58
N ASN A 213 8.31 -34.52 3.43
CA ASN A 213 8.45 -33.11 3.01
C ASN A 213 7.21 -32.30 3.45
N LYS A 214 7.43 -31.30 4.31
CA LYS A 214 6.42 -30.41 4.91
C LYS A 214 6.79 -28.93 4.79
N VAL A 215 7.74 -28.59 3.90
CA VAL A 215 8.17 -27.22 3.59
C VAL A 215 7.11 -26.49 2.77
#